data_AF-K0SV94-F1
#
_entry.id   AF-K0SV94-F1
#
_cell.length_a   1.000
_cell.length_b   1.000
_cell.length_c   1.000
_cell.angle_alpha   90.00
_cell.angle_beta   90.00
_cell.angle_gamma   90.00
#
_symmetry.space_group_name_H-M   'P 1'
#
loop_
_entity.id
_entity.type
_entity.pdbx_description
1 polymer ?
#
loop_
_entity_poly.entity_id
_entity_poly.type
_entity_poly.pdbx_seq_one_letter_code
_entity_poly.pdbx_strand_id
1 'polypeptide(L)'
;DTGQSQRLHLSPPLSAPAKVGLSKVSKHSIIRHNDTFDVRTGGGGTRDHHVGEIASTAPLPLRSVSFGPFVSPMNRLVSFALKVLLLPIGSAAYHLVAAGRAAAGEPTDSSAVMSAEKKYWRAQAENMRKDPAIIRVLPYDMLDGGTTLSDALECAIADESANKRVCVYHVASSFGPTPDPVRTARNNVKSAEDAVSCLAKCSELHPASRFRLVLTSSMAAVRATSQSPLNGKYYTHLDWNTESKLNESNWGSCYQWSKAASERRARETVNKCNEELETPIEMVSLCPSFVFGPQVPRPRSLSTDECEASSSSYSITLVDQWLRGKSQVQSRLCSDVRDVAAAHVEAGVMDPLPASEEERRFILSTEERLSSERTADALKRAVTKLQDEQIALDLDLDSITCDTNFDGGAIKIGDREVDAAKRLEELGVRCRPVEETMHDMAEALVLGSL
;
A
#
# COMPACT_ATOMS: atom_id res chain seq x y z
N ASP A 1 11.88 31.67 -55.89
CA ASP A 1 12.81 32.14 -56.94
C ASP A 1 14.03 32.80 -56.32
N THR A 2 15.28 32.49 -56.61
CA THR A 2 16.01 31.32 -57.17
C THR A 2 17.48 31.79 -57.25
N GLY A 3 18.44 30.89 -57.06
CA GLY A 3 19.87 31.13 -57.33
C GLY A 3 20.78 30.70 -56.17
N GLN A 4 21.07 29.42 -55.91
CA GLN A 4 21.85 28.42 -56.68
C GLN A 4 23.28 28.86 -57.07
N SER A 5 24.29 28.17 -56.50
CA SER A 5 25.26 27.30 -57.21
C SER A 5 26.36 26.84 -56.22
N GLN A 6 26.32 25.63 -55.66
CA GLN A 6 27.00 24.38 -56.09
C GLN A 6 28.53 24.44 -56.29
N ARG A 7 29.27 23.60 -55.53
CA ARG A 7 30.09 22.50 -56.10
C ARG A 7 30.56 21.49 -55.05
N LEU A 8 30.33 20.22 -55.39
CA LEU A 8 30.83 18.96 -54.81
C LEU A 8 32.28 18.68 -55.27
N HIS A 9 33.03 17.87 -54.50
CA HIS A 9 33.87 16.75 -54.99
C HIS A 9 34.44 15.96 -53.78
N LEU A 10 33.98 14.72 -53.54
CA LEU A 10 34.65 13.42 -53.82
C LEU A 10 35.69 12.97 -52.76
N SER A 11 35.33 11.91 -52.02
CA SER A 11 36.21 10.94 -51.31
C SER A 11 36.68 9.83 -52.27
N PRO A 12 37.41 8.75 -51.86
CA PRO A 12 38.39 8.47 -50.78
C PRO A 12 39.70 7.82 -51.39
N PRO A 13 40.60 7.06 -50.67
CA PRO A 13 40.33 5.70 -50.18
C PRO A 13 41.09 5.22 -48.90
N LEU A 14 40.74 3.98 -48.52
CA LEU A 14 41.14 3.12 -47.40
C LEU A 14 42.65 2.88 -47.15
N SER A 15 43.02 2.58 -45.89
CA SER A 15 43.75 1.35 -45.51
C SER A 15 43.88 1.18 -43.97
N ALA A 16 43.73 -0.06 -43.50
CA ALA A 16 44.11 -0.61 -42.19
C ALA A 16 45.16 -1.74 -42.44
N PRO A 17 45.63 -2.56 -41.48
CA PRO A 17 45.85 -2.43 -40.03
C PRO A 17 47.33 -2.77 -39.63
N ALA A 18 47.70 -2.68 -38.35
CA ALA A 18 48.91 -3.33 -37.83
C ALA A 18 48.72 -3.92 -36.42
N LYS A 19 49.12 -5.19 -36.26
CA LYS A 19 49.25 -5.98 -35.02
C LYS A 19 50.74 -6.32 -34.79
N VAL A 20 51.01 -6.90 -33.60
CA VAL A 20 52.21 -7.67 -33.14
C VAL A 20 53.18 -6.84 -32.26
N GLY A 21 53.70 -7.28 -31.10
CA GLY A 21 53.73 -8.59 -30.40
C GLY A 21 53.92 -8.41 -28.88
N LEU A 22 53.53 -9.34 -27.99
CA LEU A 22 54.10 -10.65 -27.59
C LEU A 22 55.41 -10.61 -26.77
N SER A 23 55.30 -10.95 -25.47
CA SER A 23 56.20 -11.82 -24.67
C SER A 23 55.28 -12.50 -23.61
N LYS A 24 55.04 -13.82 -23.56
CA LYS A 24 55.82 -15.04 -23.20
C LYS A 24 56.57 -14.93 -21.84
N VAL A 25 56.57 -15.89 -20.90
CA VAL A 25 56.08 -17.28 -20.73
C VAL A 25 56.33 -17.72 -19.27
N SER A 26 55.57 -18.72 -18.75
CA SER A 26 55.98 -19.84 -17.83
C SER A 26 55.00 -19.98 -16.65
N LYS A 27 54.11 -20.99 -16.50
CA LYS A 27 54.13 -22.48 -16.49
C LYS A 27 54.02 -23.06 -15.06
N HIS A 28 53.32 -24.20 -15.00
CA HIS A 28 53.11 -25.20 -13.92
C HIS A 28 51.78 -25.05 -13.16
N SER A 29 50.95 -26.07 -12.93
CA SER A 29 50.94 -27.48 -13.34
C SER A 29 49.59 -28.10 -12.93
N ILE A 30 49.18 -29.12 -13.69
CA ILE A 30 47.99 -29.97 -13.50
C ILE A 30 48.30 -31.04 -12.45
N ILE A 31 47.36 -31.33 -11.53
CA ILE A 31 47.18 -32.66 -10.93
C ILE A 31 45.69 -32.98 -10.84
N ARG A 32 45.30 -34.09 -11.49
CA ARG A 32 44.05 -34.83 -11.29
C ARG A 32 44.28 -35.86 -10.18
N HIS A 33 43.28 -36.11 -9.36
CA HIS A 33 43.12 -37.42 -8.71
C HIS A 33 41.69 -37.92 -8.94
N ASN A 34 41.60 -39.03 -9.68
CA ASN A 34 40.58 -40.05 -9.48
C ASN A 34 41.02 -40.86 -8.26
N ASP A 35 40.06 -41.33 -7.46
CA ASP A 35 40.15 -42.67 -6.89
C ASP A 35 38.76 -43.32 -6.89
N THR A 36 38.75 -44.43 -7.59
CA THR A 36 37.80 -45.54 -7.55
C THR A 36 37.91 -46.30 -6.24
N PHE A 37 36.78 -46.71 -5.65
CA PHE A 37 36.71 -47.96 -4.92
C PHE A 37 35.50 -48.75 -5.42
N ASP A 38 35.78 -50.00 -5.75
CA ASP A 38 34.90 -50.99 -6.34
C ASP A 38 34.85 -52.20 -5.38
N VAL A 39 33.90 -53.10 -5.64
CA VAL A 39 33.94 -54.55 -5.36
C VAL A 39 33.16 -55.12 -4.14
N ARG A 40 31.97 -55.68 -4.51
CA ARG A 40 31.41 -57.04 -4.17
C ARG A 40 30.68 -57.23 -2.81
N THR A 41 29.68 -58.11 -2.66
CA THR A 41 29.05 -59.17 -3.49
C THR A 41 27.79 -59.71 -2.79
N GLY A 42 26.88 -60.31 -3.58
CA GLY A 42 26.00 -61.43 -3.18
C GLY A 42 24.63 -60.99 -2.69
N GLY A 43 23.52 -61.28 -3.36
CA GLY A 43 23.04 -62.57 -3.85
C GLY A 43 21.73 -62.81 -3.08
N GLY A 44 20.55 -62.71 -3.66
CA GLY A 44 19.93 -63.65 -4.59
C GLY A 44 18.53 -63.95 -4.04
N GLY A 45 17.51 -64.13 -4.89
CA GLY A 45 16.19 -64.51 -4.42
C GLY A 45 15.05 -64.06 -5.32
N THR A 46 14.69 -64.94 -6.24
CA THR A 46 13.55 -64.88 -7.15
C THR A 46 12.20 -64.89 -6.43
N ARG A 47 11.18 -64.25 -7.02
CA ARG A 47 9.95 -64.93 -7.49
C ARG A 47 8.94 -63.98 -8.13
N ASP A 48 8.40 -64.48 -9.25
CA ASP A 48 7.28 -63.99 -10.03
C ASP A 48 5.97 -63.90 -9.23
N HIS A 49 5.12 -62.90 -9.52
CA HIS A 49 3.93 -63.08 -10.35
C HIS A 49 3.01 -61.85 -10.36
N HIS A 50 2.26 -61.77 -11.47
CA HIS A 50 1.01 -61.05 -11.72
C HIS A 50 1.03 -59.63 -12.28
N VAL A 51 1.00 -59.64 -13.62
CA VAL A 51 0.25 -58.77 -14.53
C VAL A 51 -1.14 -58.40 -13.99
N GLY A 52 -1.45 -57.11 -14.02
CA GLY A 52 -2.79 -56.55 -13.93
C GLY A 52 -2.81 -55.17 -14.58
N GLU A 53 -3.25 -55.11 -15.83
CA GLU A 53 -3.62 -53.87 -16.53
C GLU A 53 -4.75 -53.14 -15.77
N ILE A 54 -4.59 -51.86 -15.45
CA ILE A 54 -5.73 -50.94 -15.31
C ILE A 54 -5.37 -49.55 -15.85
N ALA A 55 -6.06 -49.24 -16.94
CA ALA A 55 -6.50 -47.96 -17.49
C ALA A 55 -5.93 -46.62 -16.94
N SER A 56 -5.31 -45.92 -17.90
CA SER A 56 -5.33 -44.47 -18.09
C SER A 56 -6.65 -43.81 -17.65
N THR A 57 -6.56 -42.86 -16.72
CA THR A 57 -7.64 -41.90 -16.44
C THR A 57 -7.07 -40.48 -16.49
N ALA A 58 -7.73 -39.65 -17.31
CA ALA A 58 -7.40 -38.27 -17.58
C ALA A 58 -7.55 -37.36 -16.34
N PRO A 59 -6.84 -36.22 -16.27
CA PRO A 59 -7.02 -35.28 -15.18
C PRO A 59 -8.36 -34.53 -15.30
N LEU A 60 -9.10 -34.51 -14.19
CA LEU A 60 -10.34 -33.74 -14.02
C LEU A 60 -10.04 -32.22 -14.04
N PRO A 61 -10.96 -31.38 -14.54
CA PRO A 61 -10.75 -29.95 -14.61
C PRO A 61 -10.86 -29.30 -13.23
N LEU A 62 -9.91 -28.41 -12.92
CA LEU A 62 -9.97 -27.49 -11.79
C LEU A 62 -11.24 -26.63 -11.90
N ARG A 63 -12.17 -26.79 -10.96
CA ARG A 63 -13.32 -25.90 -10.80
C ARG A 63 -12.83 -24.54 -10.34
N SER A 64 -13.09 -23.51 -11.14
CA SER A 64 -12.98 -22.12 -10.71
C SER A 64 -14.00 -21.87 -9.59
N VAL A 65 -13.51 -21.45 -8.42
CA VAL A 65 -14.37 -20.95 -7.35
C VAL A 65 -14.87 -19.58 -7.78
N SER A 66 -16.11 -19.53 -8.30
CA SER A 66 -16.81 -18.27 -8.54
C SER A 66 -17.27 -17.69 -7.20
N PHE A 67 -16.81 -16.49 -6.87
CA PHE A 67 -17.46 -15.68 -5.85
C PHE A 67 -18.87 -15.32 -6.36
N GLY A 68 -19.89 -15.95 -5.77
CA GLY A 68 -21.29 -15.64 -6.10
C GLY A 68 -21.69 -14.25 -5.60
N PRO A 69 -22.60 -13.55 -6.28
CA PRO A 69 -23.07 -12.24 -5.85
C PRO A 69 -24.12 -12.42 -4.76
N PHE A 70 -23.77 -12.16 -3.50
CA PHE A 70 -24.77 -11.96 -2.45
C PHE A 70 -25.21 -10.49 -2.48
N VAL A 71 -26.31 -10.24 -3.19
CA VAL A 71 -27.01 -8.94 -3.17
C VAL A 71 -27.98 -8.96 -1.98
N SER A 72 -27.60 -8.33 -0.87
CA SER A 72 -28.54 -7.92 0.17
C SER A 72 -28.94 -6.45 -0.06
N PRO A 73 -30.24 -6.11 -0.02
CA PRO A 73 -30.71 -4.77 -0.35
C PRO A 73 -30.67 -3.88 0.90
N MET A 74 -29.50 -3.37 1.26
CA MET A 74 -29.31 -2.18 2.12
C MET A 74 -27.82 -1.91 2.26
N ASN A 75 -27.23 -1.12 1.36
CA ASN A 75 -25.85 -0.67 1.50
C ASN A 75 -25.70 0.74 0.93
N ARG A 76 -25.90 1.75 1.77
CA ARG A 76 -25.24 3.05 1.60
C ARG A 76 -23.81 2.91 2.12
N LEU A 77 -22.93 2.34 1.30
CA LEU A 77 -21.49 2.34 1.55
C LEU A 77 -20.91 3.62 0.97
N VAL A 78 -20.84 4.67 1.79
CA VAL A 78 -20.04 5.85 1.45
C VAL A 78 -18.59 5.52 1.82
N SER A 79 -17.71 5.50 0.82
CA SER A 79 -16.28 5.27 0.99
C SER A 79 -15.62 6.58 1.44
N PHE A 80 -15.23 6.70 2.70
CA PHE A 80 -14.38 7.80 3.17
C PHE A 80 -12.94 7.32 3.35
N ALA A 81 -12.05 7.78 2.50
CA ALA A 81 -10.60 7.71 2.72
C ALA A 81 -9.95 8.89 2.00
N LEU A 82 -9.90 10.05 2.67
CA LEU A 82 -9.28 11.24 2.10
C LEU A 82 -8.67 12.13 3.16
N LYS A 83 -7.34 12.12 3.26
CA LYS A 83 -6.54 13.13 3.99
C LYS A 83 -5.24 13.31 3.22
N VAL A 84 -5.08 14.42 2.51
CA VAL A 84 -3.73 14.87 2.12
C VAL A 84 -3.19 15.60 3.34
N LEU A 85 -2.16 15.04 3.97
CA LEU A 85 -1.45 15.74 5.04
C LEU A 85 -0.27 16.50 4.38
N LEU A 86 -0.09 17.79 4.63
CA LEU A 86 1.17 18.48 4.35
C LEU A 86 1.91 18.78 5.64
N LEU A 87 3.17 18.35 5.75
CA LEU A 87 4.06 18.68 6.86
C LEU A 87 5.29 19.43 6.38
N PRO A 88 5.61 20.62 6.92
CA PRO A 88 6.94 21.18 6.86
C PRO A 88 7.82 20.55 7.94
N ILE A 89 9.05 20.25 7.55
CA ILE A 89 10.02 19.54 8.39
C ILE A 89 11.01 20.58 8.90
N GLY A 90 10.77 21.10 10.11
CA GLY A 90 11.51 22.22 10.73
C GLY A 90 10.77 22.80 11.95
N SER A 91 11.37 23.78 12.65
CA SER A 91 11.03 24.23 14.02
C SER A 91 9.62 24.78 14.30
N ALA A 92 8.68 24.63 13.37
CA ALA A 92 7.25 24.73 13.58
C ALA A 92 6.56 23.74 12.61
N ALA A 93 6.00 22.65 13.14
CA ALA A 93 5.28 21.67 12.33
C ALA A 93 3.91 22.22 11.93
N TYR A 94 3.69 22.49 10.65
CA TYR A 94 2.36 22.78 10.11
C TYR A 94 1.72 21.47 9.66
N HIS A 95 0.46 21.25 9.95
CA HIS A 95 -0.27 20.07 9.49
C HIS A 95 -1.40 20.55 8.60
N LEU A 96 -1.24 20.52 7.28
CA LEU A 96 -2.35 20.79 6.38
C LEU A 96 -3.16 19.50 6.19
N VAL A 97 -4.41 19.44 6.63
CA VAL A 97 -5.30 18.32 6.33
C VAL A 97 -6.25 18.75 5.22
N ALA A 98 -6.04 18.26 4.01
CA ALA A 98 -6.98 18.49 2.92
C ALA A 98 -8.14 17.49 3.06
N ALA A 99 -9.32 18.01 3.39
CA ALA A 99 -10.56 17.26 3.54
C ALA A 99 -11.33 17.34 2.23
N GLY A 100 -11.73 16.20 1.69
CA GLY A 100 -12.30 16.20 0.35
C GLY A 100 -13.24 15.04 0.06
N ARG A 101 -13.85 15.16 -1.11
CA ARG A 101 -15.04 14.42 -1.53
C ARG A 101 -14.65 13.34 -2.54
N ALA A 102 -15.00 12.08 -2.26
CA ALA A 102 -14.86 10.98 -3.22
C ALA A 102 -16.24 10.43 -3.59
N ALA A 103 -17.09 11.24 -4.22
CA ALA A 103 -18.27 10.74 -4.94
C ALA A 103 -18.76 11.78 -5.95
N ALA A 104 -18.80 11.37 -7.21
CA ALA A 104 -19.49 12.10 -8.26
C ALA A 104 -21.00 12.09 -7.98
N GLY A 105 -21.61 13.26 -7.77
CA GLY A 105 -23.01 13.48 -8.17
C GLY A 105 -24.04 14.00 -7.16
N GLU A 106 -23.83 13.96 -5.84
CA GLU A 106 -24.89 14.43 -4.91
C GLU A 106 -24.51 15.70 -4.13
N PRO A 107 -25.25 16.81 -4.27
CA PRO A 107 -24.95 18.08 -3.61
C PRO A 107 -25.19 17.96 -2.10
N THR A 108 -24.14 17.65 -1.35
CA THR A 108 -24.07 17.94 0.07
C THR A 108 -23.43 19.31 0.25
N ASP A 109 -23.92 20.06 1.24
CA ASP A 109 -23.37 21.37 1.60
C ASP A 109 -21.90 21.23 2.02
N SER A 110 -20.98 21.56 1.10
CA SER A 110 -19.54 21.45 1.32
C SER A 110 -19.07 22.30 2.50
N SER A 111 -19.81 23.35 2.85
CA SER A 111 -19.49 24.20 3.99
C SER A 111 -19.69 23.48 5.33
N ALA A 112 -20.72 22.64 5.45
CA ALA A 112 -21.02 21.90 6.67
C ALA A 112 -19.96 20.81 6.94
N VAL A 113 -19.59 20.04 5.91
CA VAL A 113 -18.53 19.01 6.01
C VAL A 113 -17.19 19.64 6.38
N MET A 114 -16.82 20.74 5.73
CA MET A 114 -15.60 21.47 6.05
C MET A 114 -15.60 22.06 7.46
N SER A 115 -16.75 22.55 7.94
CA SER A 115 -16.90 23.05 9.31
C SER A 115 -16.71 21.94 10.34
N ALA A 116 -17.32 20.77 10.10
CA ALA A 116 -17.19 19.60 10.97
C ALA A 116 -15.74 19.09 11.03
N GLU A 117 -15.06 18.97 9.89
CA GLU A 117 -13.64 18.58 9.82
C GLU A 117 -12.73 19.59 10.54
N LYS A 118 -12.94 20.90 10.32
CA LYS A 118 -12.22 21.97 11.04
C LYS A 118 -12.39 21.84 12.55
N LYS A 119 -13.62 21.58 13.00
CA LYS A 119 -13.95 21.40 14.42
C LYS A 119 -13.25 20.16 14.98
N TYR A 120 -13.32 19.03 14.27
CA TYR A 120 -12.66 17.78 14.64
C TYR A 120 -11.15 17.95 14.83
N TRP A 121 -10.47 18.55 13.85
CA TRP A 121 -9.02 18.69 13.90
C TRP A 121 -8.53 19.71 14.93
N ARG A 122 -9.26 20.79 15.16
CA ARG A 122 -8.95 21.71 16.28
C ARG A 122 -9.07 21.00 17.62
N ALA A 123 -10.16 20.26 17.82
CA ALA A 123 -10.38 19.50 19.05
C ALA A 123 -9.29 18.43 19.25
N GLN A 124 -8.83 17.78 18.17
CA GLN A 124 -7.67 16.88 18.24
C GLN A 124 -6.39 17.63 18.61
N ALA A 125 -6.10 18.77 17.99
CA ALA A 125 -4.92 19.58 18.29
C ALA A 125 -4.87 20.01 19.77
N GLU A 126 -6.01 20.43 20.32
CA GLU A 126 -6.15 20.78 21.74
C GLU A 126 -5.82 19.61 22.68
N ASN A 127 -6.17 18.38 22.29
CA ASN A 127 -5.86 17.18 23.07
C ASN A 127 -4.38 16.80 22.99
N MET A 128 -3.69 17.13 21.89
CA MET A 128 -2.31 16.68 21.65
C MET A 128 -1.25 17.40 22.52
N ARG A 129 -1.58 18.55 23.13
CA ARG A 129 -0.89 19.30 24.24
C ARG A 129 0.65 19.51 24.20
N LYS A 130 1.43 18.84 23.35
CA LYS A 130 2.89 18.77 23.46
C LYS A 130 3.65 19.57 22.39
N ASP A 131 3.02 19.96 21.29
CA ASP A 131 3.63 20.85 20.29
C ASP A 131 2.55 21.68 19.57
N PRO A 132 2.76 22.98 19.30
CA PRO A 132 1.80 23.81 18.58
C PRO A 132 1.84 23.46 17.08
N ALA A 133 1.19 22.37 16.70
CA ALA A 133 0.91 22.06 15.31
C ALA A 133 -0.09 23.07 14.75
N ILE A 134 0.29 23.79 13.68
CA ILE A 134 -0.66 24.66 12.97
C ILE A 134 -1.47 23.79 12.02
N ILE A 135 -2.68 23.42 12.45
CA ILE A 135 -3.57 22.61 11.62
C ILE A 135 -4.47 23.49 10.76
N ARG A 136 -4.36 23.36 9.44
CA ARG A 136 -5.24 24.01 8.47
C ARG A 136 -6.05 22.94 7.75
N VAL A 137 -7.36 23.11 7.68
CA VAL A 137 -8.24 22.21 6.94
C VAL A 137 -8.75 22.91 5.70
N LEU A 138 -8.36 22.41 4.52
CA LEU A 138 -8.70 22.98 3.21
C LEU A 138 -9.55 22.01 2.39
N PRO A 139 -10.40 22.52 1.47
CA PRO A 139 -11.10 21.68 0.52
C PRO A 139 -10.11 20.87 -0.32
N TYR A 140 -10.50 19.67 -0.71
CA TYR A 140 -9.75 18.83 -1.62
C TYR A 140 -10.67 18.08 -2.57
N ASP A 141 -10.31 18.08 -3.85
CA ASP A 141 -10.93 17.25 -4.86
C ASP A 141 -9.82 16.56 -5.65
N MET A 142 -9.79 15.23 -5.59
CA MET A 142 -8.75 14.44 -6.24
C MET A 142 -8.88 14.43 -7.78
N LEU A 143 -9.97 14.97 -8.33
CA LEU A 143 -10.29 14.96 -9.77
C LEU A 143 -10.42 16.36 -10.38
N ASP A 144 -10.04 17.42 -9.65
CA ASP A 144 -10.09 18.81 -10.12
C ASP A 144 -8.83 19.24 -10.91
N GLY A 145 -8.02 18.26 -11.35
CA GLY A 145 -6.74 18.51 -12.02
C GLY A 145 -5.65 19.04 -11.09
N GLY A 146 -5.83 18.90 -9.77
CA GLY A 146 -4.89 19.35 -8.75
C GLY A 146 -5.05 20.81 -8.35
N THR A 147 -6.18 21.45 -8.67
CA THR A 147 -6.45 22.85 -8.33
C THR A 147 -6.42 23.05 -6.82
N THR A 148 -7.24 22.29 -6.07
CA THR A 148 -7.29 22.35 -4.60
C THR A 148 -5.97 21.95 -3.94
N LEU A 149 -5.20 21.04 -4.56
CA LEU A 149 -3.86 20.69 -4.05
C LEU A 149 -2.86 21.83 -4.27
N SER A 150 -2.96 22.56 -5.38
CA SER A 150 -2.09 23.71 -5.65
C SER A 150 -2.34 24.82 -4.64
N ASP A 151 -3.60 25.16 -4.36
CA ASP A 151 -3.99 26.13 -3.32
C ASP A 151 -3.44 25.72 -1.94
N ALA A 152 -3.49 24.43 -1.65
CA ALA A 152 -2.94 23.83 -0.43
C ALA A 152 -1.41 23.98 -0.33
N LEU A 153 -0.69 23.73 -1.43
CA LEU A 153 0.77 23.90 -1.51
C LEU A 153 1.16 25.37 -1.37
N GLU A 154 0.46 26.28 -2.03
CA GLU A 154 0.68 27.74 -1.89
C GLU A 154 0.49 28.18 -0.44
N CYS A 155 -0.58 27.71 0.23
CA CYS A 155 -0.81 27.97 1.64
C CYS A 155 0.33 27.47 2.54
N ALA A 156 0.93 26.33 2.21
CA ALA A 156 2.05 25.76 2.97
C ALA A 156 3.36 26.56 2.75
N ILE A 157 3.54 27.12 1.56
CA ILE A 157 4.76 27.86 1.19
C ILE A 157 4.70 29.34 1.58
N ALA A 158 3.52 29.95 1.68
CA ALA A 158 3.36 31.37 1.97
C ALA A 158 4.00 31.86 3.30
N ASP A 159 4.27 30.98 4.27
CA ASP A 159 4.99 31.35 5.51
C ASP A 159 6.48 31.72 5.27
N GLU A 160 7.00 32.80 5.84
CA GLU A 160 8.22 33.51 5.39
C GLU A 160 9.60 32.86 5.71
N SER A 161 9.73 31.53 5.74
CA SER A 161 11.03 30.89 5.95
C SER A 161 11.72 30.50 4.63
N ALA A 162 12.92 31.00 4.38
CA ALA A 162 13.77 30.50 3.30
C ALA A 162 14.14 29.01 3.52
N ASN A 163 14.13 28.18 2.47
CA ASN A 163 14.43 26.73 2.46
C ASN A 163 13.39 25.83 3.15
N LYS A 164 12.16 25.81 2.64
CA LYS A 164 11.11 24.91 3.13
C LYS A 164 11.30 23.48 2.60
N ARG A 165 11.12 22.51 3.49
CA ARG A 165 10.82 21.12 3.10
C ARG A 165 9.31 20.98 3.15
N VAL A 166 8.66 20.60 2.07
CA VAL A 166 7.23 20.34 1.99
C VAL A 166 7.03 18.87 1.70
N CYS A 167 6.39 18.14 2.63
CA CYS A 167 6.03 16.75 2.42
C CYS A 167 4.53 16.62 2.18
N VAL A 168 4.13 15.98 1.08
CA VAL A 168 2.75 15.63 0.73
C VAL A 168 2.52 14.16 1.03
N TYR A 169 1.60 13.87 1.95
CA TYR A 169 1.11 12.51 2.19
C TYR A 169 -0.12 12.26 1.33
N HIS A 170 0.05 11.61 0.17
CA HIS A 170 -1.05 11.30 -0.73
C HIS A 170 -1.71 9.97 -0.35
N VAL A 171 -2.65 10.04 0.59
CA VAL A 171 -3.43 8.90 1.12
C VAL A 171 -4.74 8.67 0.34
N ALA A 172 -5.17 9.71 -0.37
CA ALA A 172 -6.44 9.79 -1.07
C ALA A 172 -6.60 8.71 -2.16
N SER A 173 -7.63 7.88 -2.03
CA SER A 173 -7.96 6.88 -3.05
C SER A 173 -9.40 6.38 -2.86
N SER A 174 -10.17 6.30 -3.94
CA SER A 174 -11.51 5.72 -3.89
C SER A 174 -11.41 4.22 -3.61
N PHE A 175 -12.09 3.74 -2.56
CA PHE A 175 -12.02 2.36 -2.09
C PHE A 175 -13.38 1.82 -1.63
N GLY A 176 -13.93 0.89 -2.39
CA GLY A 176 -15.12 0.13 -2.04
C GLY A 176 -15.91 -0.26 -3.30
N PRO A 177 -16.81 -1.25 -3.20
CA PRO A 177 -17.67 -1.62 -4.32
C PRO A 177 -18.36 -0.40 -4.92
N THR A 178 -18.34 -0.29 -6.24
CA THR A 178 -18.85 0.87 -6.99
C THR A 178 -19.58 0.39 -8.25
N PRO A 179 -20.63 1.11 -8.71
CA PRO A 179 -21.30 0.79 -9.97
C PRO A 179 -20.39 0.87 -11.20
N ASP A 180 -19.29 1.64 -11.13
CA ASP A 180 -18.34 1.84 -12.22
C ASP A 180 -16.90 1.63 -11.74
N PRO A 181 -16.47 0.36 -11.58
CA PRO A 181 -15.16 0.04 -11.04
C PRO A 181 -14.02 0.45 -11.97
N VAL A 182 -14.25 0.47 -13.28
CA VAL A 182 -13.25 0.84 -14.28
C VAL A 182 -12.98 2.34 -14.23
N ARG A 183 -14.03 3.19 -14.22
CA ARG A 183 -13.84 4.64 -14.09
C ARG A 183 -13.20 4.99 -12.75
N THR A 184 -13.65 4.38 -11.67
CA THR A 184 -13.09 4.59 -10.33
C THR A 184 -11.60 4.24 -10.29
N ALA A 185 -11.20 3.13 -10.92
CA ALA A 185 -9.80 2.74 -11.03
C ALA A 185 -8.97 3.76 -11.83
N ARG A 186 -9.47 4.28 -12.96
CA ARG A 186 -8.78 5.31 -13.75
C ARG A 186 -8.66 6.64 -13.00
N ASN A 187 -9.70 7.02 -12.26
CA ASN A 187 -9.72 8.22 -11.43
C ASN A 187 -8.63 8.19 -10.36
N ASN A 188 -8.41 7.03 -9.72
CA ASN A 188 -7.32 6.85 -8.76
C ASN A 188 -5.94 7.08 -9.43
N VAL A 189 -5.72 6.54 -10.63
CA VAL A 189 -4.46 6.75 -11.37
C VAL A 189 -4.26 8.23 -11.70
N LYS A 190 -5.30 8.90 -12.19
CA LYS A 190 -5.28 10.33 -12.52
C LYS A 190 -4.94 11.20 -11.31
N SER A 191 -5.53 10.90 -10.15
CA SER A 191 -5.24 11.62 -8.91
C SER A 191 -3.76 11.55 -8.51
N ALA A 192 -3.13 10.37 -8.64
CA ALA A 192 -1.72 10.22 -8.30
C ALA A 192 -0.81 11.00 -9.28
N GLU A 193 -1.17 11.02 -10.57
CA GLU A 193 -0.50 11.83 -11.59
C GLU A 193 -0.64 13.34 -11.33
N ASP A 194 -1.83 13.78 -10.94
CA ASP A 194 -2.12 15.18 -10.62
C ASP A 194 -1.36 15.64 -9.38
N ALA A 195 -1.24 14.79 -8.35
CA ALA A 195 -0.46 15.10 -7.16
C ALA A 195 1.01 15.41 -7.49
N VAL A 196 1.63 14.60 -8.35
CA VAL A 196 3.01 14.83 -8.81
C VAL A 196 3.09 16.08 -9.67
N SER A 197 2.15 16.26 -10.58
CA SER A 197 2.14 17.43 -11.49
C SER A 197 2.02 18.75 -10.74
N CYS A 198 1.23 18.79 -9.66
CA CYS A 198 1.14 19.96 -8.77
C CYS A 198 2.44 20.21 -8.02
N LEU A 199 3.06 19.17 -7.48
CA LEU A 199 4.36 19.27 -6.83
C LEU A 199 5.44 19.80 -7.77
N ALA A 200 5.46 19.35 -9.03
CA ALA A 200 6.41 19.81 -10.04
C ALA A 200 6.26 21.31 -10.33
N LYS A 201 5.04 21.76 -10.64
CA LYS A 201 4.74 23.19 -10.83
C LYS A 201 5.14 24.02 -9.63
N CYS A 202 4.87 23.51 -8.42
CA CYS A 202 5.22 24.19 -7.19
C CYS A 202 6.75 24.27 -6.98
N SER A 203 7.48 23.22 -7.34
CA SER A 203 8.94 23.19 -7.33
C SER A 203 9.56 24.19 -8.31
N GLU A 204 9.01 24.32 -9.51
CA GLU A 204 9.43 25.32 -10.50
C GLU A 204 9.27 26.76 -9.99
N LEU A 205 8.17 27.05 -9.29
CA LEU A 205 7.89 28.36 -8.71
C LEU A 205 8.73 28.64 -7.45
N HIS A 206 9.20 27.59 -6.77
CA HIS A 206 9.91 27.68 -5.50
C HIS A 206 11.18 26.81 -5.49
N PRO A 207 12.18 27.08 -6.35
CA PRO A 207 13.34 26.21 -6.54
C PRO A 207 14.21 26.05 -5.29
N ALA A 208 14.16 26.98 -4.34
CA ALA A 208 14.85 26.88 -3.05
C ALA A 208 14.16 25.93 -2.04
N SER A 209 12.95 25.45 -2.34
CA SER A 209 12.19 24.53 -1.48
C SER A 209 12.35 23.10 -1.96
N ARG A 210 12.38 22.16 -1.02
CA ARG A 210 12.41 20.71 -1.31
C ARG A 210 11.02 20.13 -1.17
N PHE A 211 10.62 19.32 -2.15
CA PHE A 211 9.31 18.70 -2.18
C PHE A 211 9.43 17.19 -2.07
N ARG A 212 8.62 16.60 -1.20
CA ARG A 212 8.53 15.15 -1.02
C ARG A 212 7.09 14.68 -1.19
N LEU A 213 6.91 13.58 -1.89
CA LEU A 213 5.68 12.83 -1.99
C LEU A 213 5.82 11.51 -1.24
N VAL A 214 5.02 11.31 -0.19
CA VAL A 214 4.79 10.00 0.41
C VAL A 214 3.47 9.47 -0.14
N LEU A 215 3.54 8.52 -1.06
CA LEU A 215 2.39 7.91 -1.71
C LEU A 215 1.91 6.68 -0.93
N THR A 216 0.65 6.70 -0.50
CA THR A 216 -0.01 5.50 0.05
C THR A 216 -0.47 4.59 -1.09
N SER A 217 0.43 3.68 -1.47
CA SER A 217 0.14 2.57 -2.39
C SER A 217 -0.59 1.44 -1.65
N SER A 218 -0.32 0.19 -1.98
CA SER A 218 -0.91 -0.98 -1.31
C SER A 218 -0.11 -2.24 -1.63
N MET A 219 -0.23 -3.27 -0.80
CA MET A 219 0.16 -4.64 -1.16
C MET A 219 -0.51 -5.11 -2.47
N ALA A 220 -1.65 -4.53 -2.83
CA ALA A 220 -2.30 -4.75 -4.12
C ALA A 220 -1.50 -4.23 -5.34
N ALA A 221 -0.57 -3.27 -5.14
CA ALA A 221 0.40 -2.85 -6.16
C ALA A 221 1.61 -3.79 -6.25
N VAL A 222 1.84 -4.59 -5.21
CA VAL A 222 2.93 -5.58 -5.13
C VAL A 222 2.51 -6.91 -5.77
N ARG A 223 1.25 -7.33 -5.57
CA ARG A 223 0.76 -8.61 -6.11
C ARG A 223 -0.74 -8.62 -6.44
N ALA A 224 -1.12 -9.48 -7.38
CA ALA A 224 -2.51 -9.90 -7.56
C ALA A 224 -2.89 -11.05 -6.60
N THR A 225 -4.16 -11.46 -6.63
CA THR A 225 -4.67 -12.54 -5.76
C THR A 225 -3.96 -13.88 -5.97
N SER A 226 -3.64 -14.23 -7.21
CA SER A 226 -3.08 -15.55 -7.59
C SER A 226 -1.68 -15.46 -8.21
N GLN A 227 -1.07 -14.28 -8.20
CA GLN A 227 0.29 -14.10 -8.67
C GLN A 227 1.25 -14.86 -7.74
N SER A 228 2.40 -15.29 -8.26
CA SER A 228 3.50 -15.81 -7.45
C SER A 228 4.57 -14.73 -7.23
N PRO A 229 5.30 -14.75 -6.10
CA PRO A 229 6.43 -13.84 -5.89
C PRO A 229 7.53 -14.11 -6.92
N LEU A 230 8.26 -13.07 -7.31
CA LEU A 230 9.34 -13.11 -8.29
C LEU A 230 10.45 -14.10 -7.91
N ASN A 231 10.75 -14.20 -6.61
CA ASN A 231 11.75 -15.13 -6.07
C ASN A 231 11.19 -16.54 -5.79
N GLY A 232 9.90 -16.77 -6.03
CA GLY A 232 9.21 -18.05 -5.79
C GLY A 232 8.98 -18.42 -4.32
N LYS A 233 9.24 -17.52 -3.36
CA LYS A 233 9.11 -17.78 -1.92
C LYS A 233 8.21 -16.79 -1.19
N TYR A 234 8.53 -15.50 -1.25
CA TYR A 234 7.81 -14.42 -0.55
C TYR A 234 7.93 -13.13 -1.34
N TYR A 235 6.97 -12.22 -1.15
CA TYR A 235 6.98 -10.95 -1.86
C TYR A 235 7.96 -9.96 -1.25
N THR A 236 8.56 -9.14 -2.10
CA THR A 236 9.52 -8.10 -1.75
C THR A 236 9.07 -6.78 -2.36
N HIS A 237 9.76 -5.68 -2.00
CA HIS A 237 9.53 -4.37 -2.60
C HIS A 237 9.77 -4.32 -4.13
N LEU A 238 10.50 -5.30 -4.69
CA LEU A 238 10.75 -5.44 -6.13
C LEU A 238 9.58 -6.07 -6.88
N ASP A 239 8.67 -6.74 -6.17
CA ASP A 239 7.50 -7.38 -6.76
C ASP A 239 6.46 -6.34 -7.20
N TRP A 240 5.91 -6.53 -8.39
CA TRP A 240 4.86 -5.70 -8.96
C TRP A 240 3.67 -6.54 -9.34
N ASN A 241 2.48 -6.03 -9.08
CA ASN A 241 1.26 -6.62 -9.61
C ASN A 241 1.22 -6.39 -11.12
N THR A 242 1.31 -7.48 -11.89
CA THR A 242 1.28 -7.49 -13.36
C THR A 242 0.06 -8.22 -13.92
N GLU A 243 -0.75 -8.84 -13.06
CA GLU A 243 -1.84 -9.74 -13.47
C GLU A 243 -3.23 -9.11 -13.37
N SER A 244 -3.44 -8.17 -12.45
CA SER A 244 -4.75 -7.53 -12.29
C SER A 244 -5.14 -6.71 -13.52
N LYS A 245 -6.43 -6.73 -13.87
CA LYS A 245 -6.97 -6.08 -15.08
C LYS A 245 -8.20 -5.24 -14.75
N LEU A 246 -8.46 -4.25 -15.59
CA LEU A 246 -9.75 -3.55 -15.61
C LEU A 246 -10.85 -4.54 -16.05
N ASN A 247 -11.92 -4.60 -15.26
CA ASN A 247 -13.06 -5.48 -15.48
C ASN A 247 -14.30 -4.87 -14.82
N GLU A 248 -15.31 -4.54 -15.61
CA GLU A 248 -16.59 -3.93 -15.16
C GLU A 248 -17.33 -4.78 -14.12
N SER A 249 -17.17 -6.10 -14.17
CA SER A 249 -17.83 -7.05 -13.25
C SER A 249 -16.98 -7.42 -12.03
N ASN A 250 -15.72 -6.99 -11.98
CA ASN A 250 -14.79 -7.36 -10.91
C ASN A 250 -14.11 -6.11 -10.34
N TRP A 251 -14.79 -5.51 -9.36
CA TRP A 251 -14.28 -4.37 -8.62
C TRP A 251 -12.92 -4.66 -7.95
N GLY A 252 -12.73 -5.85 -7.36
CA GLY A 252 -11.49 -6.20 -6.69
C GLY A 252 -10.27 -6.19 -7.63
N SER A 253 -10.43 -6.74 -8.84
CA SER A 253 -9.40 -6.70 -9.88
C SER A 253 -9.13 -5.25 -10.35
N CYS A 254 -10.16 -4.43 -10.52
CA CYS A 254 -10.00 -3.01 -10.86
C CYS A 254 -9.25 -2.23 -9.77
N TYR A 255 -9.58 -2.47 -8.51
CA TYR A 255 -8.90 -1.86 -7.37
C TYR A 255 -7.41 -2.23 -7.36
N GLN A 256 -7.09 -3.52 -7.48
CA GLN A 256 -5.70 -3.99 -7.51
C GLN A 256 -4.92 -3.40 -8.68
N TRP A 257 -5.52 -3.39 -9.89
CA TRP A 257 -4.94 -2.73 -11.06
C TRP A 257 -4.70 -1.24 -10.78
N SER A 258 -5.67 -0.54 -10.16
CA SER A 258 -5.56 0.89 -9.89
C SER A 258 -4.40 1.22 -8.96
N LYS A 259 -4.15 0.41 -7.93
CA LYS A 259 -3.04 0.62 -7.00
C LYS A 259 -1.70 0.45 -7.69
N ALA A 260 -1.54 -0.61 -8.49
CA ALA A 260 -0.32 -0.83 -9.28
C ALA A 260 -0.09 0.29 -10.30
N ALA A 261 -1.14 0.68 -11.04
CA ALA A 261 -1.05 1.70 -12.08
C ALA A 261 -0.82 3.11 -11.51
N SER A 262 -1.44 3.46 -10.38
CA SER A 262 -1.26 4.77 -9.73
C SER A 262 0.19 4.95 -9.27
N GLU A 263 0.77 3.92 -8.66
CA GLU A 263 2.16 3.97 -8.21
C GLU A 263 3.15 4.05 -9.39
N ARG A 264 2.97 3.24 -10.44
CA ARG A 264 3.81 3.33 -11.65
C ARG A 264 3.71 4.71 -12.29
N ARG A 265 2.49 5.21 -12.47
CA ARG A 265 2.28 6.52 -13.10
C ARG A 265 2.88 7.65 -12.28
N ALA A 266 2.71 7.65 -10.96
CA ALA A 266 3.34 8.65 -10.10
C ALA A 266 4.87 8.63 -10.25
N ARG A 267 5.51 7.45 -10.25
CA ARG A 267 6.95 7.30 -10.46
C ARG A 267 7.41 7.76 -11.83
N GLU A 268 6.71 7.35 -12.89
CA GLU A 268 6.97 7.79 -14.27
C GLU A 268 6.90 9.32 -14.38
N THR A 269 5.89 9.94 -13.78
CA THR A 269 5.71 11.40 -13.79
C THR A 269 6.79 12.10 -12.98
N VAL A 270 7.17 11.60 -11.79
CA VAL A 270 8.26 12.17 -10.98
C VAL A 270 9.57 12.15 -11.76
N ASN A 271 9.91 11.01 -12.38
CA ASN A 271 11.12 10.86 -13.17
C ASN A 271 11.15 11.88 -14.32
N LYS A 272 10.05 11.99 -15.06
CA LYS A 272 9.93 12.94 -16.16
C LYS A 272 10.08 14.40 -15.69
N CYS A 273 9.41 14.79 -14.61
CA CYS A 273 9.51 16.15 -14.08
C CYS A 273 10.94 16.45 -13.59
N ASN A 274 11.59 15.49 -12.93
CA ASN A 274 12.94 15.68 -12.39
C ASN A 274 14.03 15.84 -13.46
N GLU A 275 13.76 15.55 -14.74
CA GLU A 275 14.67 15.89 -15.85
C GLU A 275 14.78 17.40 -16.08
N GLU A 276 13.75 18.17 -15.72
CA GLU A 276 13.63 19.61 -15.98
C GLU A 276 13.74 20.47 -14.71
N LEU A 277 13.50 19.89 -13.53
CA LEU A 277 13.50 20.62 -12.25
C LEU A 277 14.91 20.90 -11.72
N GLU A 278 15.13 22.13 -11.22
CA GLU A 278 16.35 22.49 -10.48
C GLU A 278 16.44 21.73 -9.16
N THR A 279 15.31 21.62 -8.44
CA THR A 279 15.18 20.83 -7.21
C THR A 279 14.26 19.64 -7.46
N PRO A 280 14.82 18.41 -7.50
CA PRO A 280 14.04 17.20 -7.73
C PRO A 280 12.96 16.97 -6.67
N ILE A 281 11.82 16.43 -7.10
CA ILE A 281 10.81 15.88 -6.21
C ILE A 281 11.31 14.53 -5.69
N GLU A 282 11.28 14.38 -4.38
CA GLU A 282 11.54 13.11 -3.71
C GLU A 282 10.25 12.29 -3.60
N MET A 283 10.31 10.98 -3.84
CA MET A 283 9.14 10.11 -3.72
C MET A 283 9.43 8.87 -2.86
N VAL A 284 8.51 8.55 -1.95
CA VAL A 284 8.50 7.30 -1.17
C VAL A 284 7.13 6.64 -1.34
N SER A 285 7.12 5.34 -1.62
CA SER A 285 5.91 4.54 -1.72
C SER A 285 5.74 3.66 -0.49
N LEU A 286 4.59 3.75 0.16
CA LEU A 286 4.21 2.86 1.25
C LEU A 286 3.13 1.89 0.77
N CYS A 287 3.39 0.59 0.86
CA CYS A 287 2.52 -0.48 0.37
C CYS A 287 1.91 -1.25 1.55
N PRO A 288 0.92 -0.69 2.27
CA PRO A 288 0.26 -1.39 3.35
C PRO A 288 -0.51 -2.61 2.85
N SER A 289 -0.50 -3.67 3.67
CA SER A 289 -1.44 -4.78 3.55
C SER A 289 -2.83 -4.37 4.05
N PHE A 290 -3.65 -5.31 4.52
CA PHE A 290 -4.97 -4.95 5.02
C PHE A 290 -4.83 -4.19 6.35
N VAL A 291 -5.27 -2.94 6.38
CA VAL A 291 -5.07 -2.06 7.53
C VAL A 291 -6.16 -2.29 8.58
N PHE A 292 -5.75 -2.77 9.74
CA PHE A 292 -6.57 -2.97 10.93
C PHE A 292 -6.05 -2.12 12.08
N GLY A 293 -6.78 -2.04 13.17
CA GLY A 293 -6.37 -1.34 14.39
C GLY A 293 -7.45 -0.39 14.91
N PRO A 294 -7.23 0.13 16.12
CA PRO A 294 -8.21 0.97 16.80
C PRO A 294 -8.44 2.28 16.04
N GLN A 295 -9.69 2.76 16.07
CA GLN A 295 -10.03 4.10 15.60
C GLN A 295 -9.31 5.15 16.46
N VAL A 296 -9.00 6.30 15.84
CA VAL A 296 -8.52 7.46 16.61
C VAL A 296 -9.62 7.86 17.60
N PRO A 297 -9.33 7.95 18.92
CA PRO A 297 -10.32 8.33 19.90
C PRO A 297 -10.99 9.66 19.55
N ARG A 298 -12.31 9.74 19.77
CA ARG A 298 -13.05 11.00 19.60
C ARG A 298 -12.49 12.06 20.55
N PRO A 299 -12.30 13.31 20.11
CA PRO A 299 -11.94 14.40 21.01
C PRO A 299 -12.96 14.54 22.13
N ARG A 300 -12.49 14.68 23.39
CA ARG A 300 -13.36 14.81 24.57
C ARG A 300 -14.30 16.01 24.53
N SER A 301 -13.95 17.05 23.74
CA SER A 301 -14.71 18.28 23.60
C SER A 301 -15.86 18.21 22.60
N LEU A 302 -16.02 17.09 21.88
CA LEU A 302 -17.11 16.90 20.91
C LEU A 302 -18.16 15.95 21.47
N SER A 303 -19.44 16.33 21.37
CA SER A 303 -20.54 15.43 21.71
C SER A 303 -20.69 14.31 20.67
N THR A 304 -21.45 13.27 21.01
CA THR A 304 -21.80 12.17 20.09
C THR A 304 -22.46 12.68 18.81
N ASP A 305 -23.37 13.63 18.94
CA ASP A 305 -24.22 14.13 17.83
C ASP A 305 -23.45 15.09 16.91
N GLU A 306 -22.43 15.77 17.44
CA GLU A 306 -21.60 16.69 16.66
C GLU A 306 -20.55 15.98 15.79
N CYS A 307 -20.47 14.65 15.90
CA CYS A 307 -19.45 13.81 15.30
C CYS A 307 -20.07 12.66 14.47
N GLU A 308 -21.25 12.87 13.85
CA GLU A 308 -21.89 11.93 12.92
C GLU A 308 -21.07 11.63 11.64
N ALA A 309 -19.87 12.19 11.51
CA ALA A 309 -18.84 11.67 10.60
C ALA A 309 -18.26 10.35 11.13
N SER A 310 -19.12 9.32 11.24
CA SER A 310 -18.65 7.95 11.45
C SER A 310 -17.78 7.57 10.26
N SER A 311 -16.48 7.43 10.50
CA SER A 311 -15.53 6.96 9.48
C SER A 311 -15.87 5.53 9.11
N SER A 312 -16.61 5.34 8.01
CA SER A 312 -16.94 4.04 7.43
C SER A 312 -15.73 3.42 6.72
N SER A 313 -14.73 2.98 7.49
CA SER A 313 -13.69 2.10 6.93
C SER A 313 -14.27 0.72 6.68
N TYR A 314 -13.92 0.12 5.55
CA TYR A 314 -14.24 -1.28 5.26
C TYR A 314 -13.70 -2.23 6.33
N SER A 315 -12.51 -1.98 6.89
CA SER A 315 -11.94 -2.83 7.95
C SER A 315 -12.75 -2.74 9.24
N ILE A 316 -13.24 -1.55 9.59
CA ILE A 316 -14.16 -1.32 10.72
C ILE A 316 -15.44 -2.14 10.54
N THR A 317 -16.08 -2.01 9.37
CA THR A 317 -17.30 -2.75 9.05
C THR A 317 -17.07 -4.27 9.08
N LEU A 318 -15.93 -4.73 8.57
CA LEU A 318 -15.59 -6.15 8.53
C LEU A 318 -15.41 -6.73 9.94
N VAL A 319 -14.66 -6.05 10.82
CA VAL A 319 -14.46 -6.52 12.19
C VAL A 319 -15.73 -6.41 13.01
N ASP A 320 -16.56 -5.38 12.83
CA ASP A 320 -17.89 -5.31 13.46
C ASP A 320 -18.78 -6.50 13.04
N GLN A 321 -18.76 -6.89 11.76
CA GLN A 321 -19.49 -8.07 11.30
C GLN A 321 -18.96 -9.37 11.94
N TRP A 322 -17.65 -9.50 12.12
CA TRP A 322 -17.05 -10.65 12.81
C TRP A 322 -17.47 -10.71 14.28
N LEU A 323 -17.41 -9.59 14.99
CA LEU A 323 -17.79 -9.49 16.41
C LEU A 323 -19.26 -9.83 16.63
N ARG A 324 -20.13 -9.49 15.68
CA ARG A 324 -21.58 -9.71 15.76
C ARG A 324 -22.04 -11.03 15.11
N GLY A 325 -21.11 -11.90 14.73
CA GLY A 325 -21.43 -13.17 14.05
C GLY A 325 -22.15 -13.03 12.71
N LYS A 326 -22.07 -11.85 12.07
CA LYS A 326 -22.68 -11.59 10.74
C LYS A 326 -21.83 -12.13 9.60
N SER A 327 -20.54 -12.39 9.85
CA SER A 327 -19.64 -13.06 8.92
C SER A 327 -18.55 -13.82 9.68
N GLN A 328 -17.96 -14.82 9.03
CA GLN A 328 -16.86 -15.59 9.60
C GLN A 328 -15.57 -14.77 9.63
N VAL A 329 -14.78 -14.91 10.71
CA VAL A 329 -13.44 -14.34 10.85
C VAL A 329 -12.53 -14.93 9.79
N GLN A 330 -11.80 -14.07 9.06
CA GLN A 330 -10.93 -14.47 7.96
C GLN A 330 -9.46 -14.22 8.27
N SER A 331 -8.59 -15.11 7.81
CA SER A 331 -7.14 -14.89 7.84
C SER A 331 -6.73 -13.80 6.83
N ARG A 332 -6.07 -12.75 7.31
CA ARG A 332 -5.61 -11.62 6.49
C ARG A 332 -4.16 -11.28 6.82
N LEU A 333 -3.41 -10.92 5.78
CA LEU A 333 -2.14 -10.24 5.96
C LEU A 333 -2.44 -8.83 6.48
N CYS A 334 -1.79 -8.45 7.58
CA CYS A 334 -2.22 -7.34 8.44
C CYS A 334 -1.16 -6.23 8.51
N SER A 335 -1.65 -5.00 8.66
CA SER A 335 -0.88 -3.83 9.05
C SER A 335 -1.67 -3.10 10.13
N ASP A 336 -1.05 -2.77 11.26
CA ASP A 336 -1.68 -1.91 12.26
C ASP A 336 -1.71 -0.45 11.76
N VAL A 337 -2.86 0.22 11.90
CA VAL A 337 -3.07 1.60 11.48
C VAL A 337 -2.10 2.58 12.15
N ARG A 338 -1.66 2.29 13.38
CA ARG A 338 -0.68 3.09 14.13
C ARG A 338 0.70 2.96 13.52
N ASP A 339 1.09 1.75 13.10
CA ASP A 339 2.37 1.51 12.43
C ASP A 339 2.37 2.12 11.03
N VAL A 340 1.24 2.02 10.32
CA VAL A 340 1.05 2.69 9.03
C VAL A 340 1.20 4.20 9.20
N ALA A 341 0.55 4.80 10.19
CA ALA A 341 0.67 6.23 10.46
C ALA A 341 2.12 6.65 10.82
N ALA A 342 2.78 5.89 11.68
CA ALA A 342 4.18 6.11 12.02
C ALA A 342 5.07 6.04 10.77
N ALA A 343 4.90 5.01 9.94
CA ALA A 343 5.68 4.86 8.70
C ALA A 343 5.46 6.01 7.70
N HIS A 344 4.26 6.60 7.65
CA HIS A 344 4.05 7.82 6.87
C HIS A 344 4.92 8.94 7.44
N VAL A 345 4.79 9.26 8.74
CA VAL A 345 5.59 10.33 9.37
C VAL A 345 7.09 10.13 9.10
N GLU A 346 7.61 8.94 9.39
CA GLU A 346 9.03 8.59 9.21
C GLU A 346 9.49 8.68 7.75
N ALA A 347 8.69 8.19 6.80
CA ALA A 347 8.99 8.34 5.37
C ALA A 347 9.05 9.81 4.93
N GLY A 348 8.22 10.67 5.54
CA GLY A 348 8.24 12.09 5.26
C GLY A 348 9.48 12.79 5.79
N VAL A 349 10.01 12.38 6.95
CA VAL A 349 11.14 13.04 7.62
C VAL A 349 12.50 12.38 7.42
N MET A 350 12.54 11.16 6.90
CA MET A 350 13.77 10.40 6.62
C MET A 350 14.75 11.20 5.76
N ASP A 351 15.98 11.37 6.23
CA ASP A 351 17.04 12.06 5.50
C ASP A 351 18.41 11.44 5.89
N PRO A 352 19.21 10.94 4.94
CA PRO A 352 18.94 10.83 3.50
C PRO A 352 17.90 9.75 3.17
N LEU A 353 17.25 9.87 2.01
CA LEU A 353 16.49 8.76 1.41
C LEU A 353 17.43 7.68 0.85
N PRO A 354 16.97 6.42 0.73
CA PRO A 354 17.69 5.39 -0.01
C PRO A 354 18.12 5.87 -1.40
N ALA A 355 19.31 5.44 -1.84
CA ALA A 355 19.93 5.97 -3.05
C ALA A 355 19.16 5.57 -4.32
N SER A 356 18.66 4.33 -4.37
CA SER A 356 17.85 3.86 -5.51
C SER A 356 16.37 4.13 -5.31
N GLU A 357 15.66 4.42 -6.40
CA GLU A 357 14.21 4.67 -6.41
C GLU A 357 13.41 3.43 -6.01
N GLU A 358 13.90 2.24 -6.37
CA GLU A 358 13.33 0.95 -6.00
C GLU A 358 13.38 0.73 -4.48
N GLU A 359 14.48 1.13 -3.83
CA GLU A 359 14.63 1.04 -2.38
C GLU A 359 13.73 2.01 -1.63
N ARG A 360 13.14 3.01 -2.28
CA ARG A 360 12.15 3.93 -1.68
C ARG A 360 10.74 3.37 -1.64
N ARG A 361 10.60 2.04 -1.78
CA ARG A 361 9.32 1.32 -1.72
C ARG A 361 9.31 0.39 -0.52
N PHE A 362 8.34 0.57 0.38
CA PHE A 362 8.25 -0.17 1.64
C PHE A 362 6.95 -0.95 1.71
N ILE A 363 7.02 -2.25 1.92
CA ILE A 363 5.85 -3.06 2.29
C ILE A 363 5.60 -2.83 3.77
N LEU A 364 4.44 -2.25 4.10
CA LEU A 364 4.04 -2.05 5.49
C LEU A 364 3.16 -3.21 5.92
N SER A 365 3.70 -4.24 6.55
CA SER A 365 2.91 -5.41 6.96
C SER A 365 3.65 -6.28 7.97
N THR A 366 2.90 -7.07 8.74
CA THR A 366 3.48 -8.28 9.34
C THR A 366 3.93 -9.24 8.24
N GLU A 367 4.97 -10.03 8.51
CA GLU A 367 5.51 -10.92 7.47
C GLU A 367 4.63 -12.16 7.21
N GLU A 368 3.73 -12.47 8.15
CA GLU A 368 2.90 -13.67 8.13
C GLU A 368 1.43 -13.32 8.35
N ARG A 369 0.55 -14.19 7.86
CA ARG A 369 -0.87 -14.15 8.20
C ARG A 369 -1.12 -14.84 9.52
N LEU A 370 -1.98 -14.23 10.33
CA LEU A 370 -2.60 -14.92 11.45
C LEU A 370 -3.72 -15.85 10.95
N SER A 371 -3.88 -17.04 11.53
CA SER A 371 -5.01 -17.91 11.21
C SER A 371 -6.34 -17.27 11.63
N SER A 372 -7.45 -17.73 11.05
CA SER A 372 -8.78 -17.21 11.40
C SER A 372 -9.13 -17.53 12.86
N GLU A 373 -8.71 -18.68 13.37
CA GLU A 373 -8.89 -19.11 14.76
C GLU A 373 -8.13 -18.19 15.72
N ARG A 374 -6.83 -17.97 15.49
CA ARG A 374 -6.04 -17.08 16.34
C ARG A 374 -6.53 -15.63 16.28
N THR A 375 -7.06 -15.22 15.14
CA THR A 375 -7.72 -13.92 14.98
C THR A 375 -9.01 -13.86 15.82
N ALA A 376 -9.87 -14.87 15.72
CA ALA A 376 -11.10 -14.95 16.51
C ALA A 376 -10.82 -14.99 18.02
N ASP A 377 -9.78 -15.71 18.45
CA ASP A 377 -9.35 -15.74 19.83
C ASP A 377 -8.92 -14.34 20.32
N ALA A 378 -8.24 -13.56 19.48
CA ALA A 378 -7.88 -12.18 19.82
C ALA A 378 -9.12 -11.28 20.02
N LEU A 379 -10.12 -11.42 19.13
CA LEU A 379 -11.39 -10.70 19.25
C LEU A 379 -12.15 -11.12 20.53
N LYS A 380 -12.26 -12.43 20.80
CA LYS A 380 -12.92 -12.97 21.99
C LYS A 380 -12.26 -12.47 23.27
N ARG A 381 -10.92 -12.48 23.34
CA ARG A 381 -10.18 -11.94 24.50
C ARG A 381 -10.51 -10.48 24.79
N ALA A 382 -10.62 -9.64 23.75
CA ALA A 382 -10.98 -8.24 23.93
C ALA A 382 -12.39 -8.09 24.52
N VAL A 383 -13.37 -8.85 24.02
CA VAL A 383 -14.74 -8.83 24.54
C VAL A 383 -14.81 -9.36 25.97
N THR A 384 -14.12 -10.47 26.28
CA THR A 384 -14.06 -11.02 27.65
C THR A 384 -13.47 -10.02 28.63
N LYS A 385 -12.37 -9.35 28.27
CA LYS A 385 -11.76 -8.30 29.10
C LYS A 385 -12.78 -7.21 29.47
N LEU A 386 -13.56 -6.73 28.50
CA LEU A 386 -14.58 -5.71 28.75
C LEU A 386 -15.75 -6.22 29.61
N GLN A 387 -16.15 -7.48 29.45
CA GLN A 387 -17.14 -8.13 30.31
C GLN A 387 -16.65 -8.26 31.76
N ASP A 388 -15.38 -8.62 31.96
CA ASP A 388 -14.74 -8.71 33.29
C ASP A 388 -14.67 -7.33 33.96
N GLU A 389 -14.55 -6.26 33.18
CA GLU A 389 -14.64 -4.86 33.62
C GLU A 389 -16.09 -4.40 33.89
N GLN A 390 -17.06 -5.33 33.88
CA GLN A 390 -18.49 -5.11 34.14
C GLN A 390 -19.16 -4.15 33.16
N ILE A 391 -18.62 -4.04 31.95
CA ILE A 391 -19.25 -3.28 30.87
C ILE A 391 -20.37 -4.17 30.29
N ALA A 392 -21.60 -3.68 30.32
CA ALA A 392 -22.75 -4.40 29.77
C ALA A 392 -22.65 -4.44 28.24
N LEU A 393 -22.41 -5.63 27.67
CA LEU A 393 -22.25 -5.84 26.24
C LEU A 393 -23.33 -6.78 25.68
N ASP A 394 -23.92 -6.39 24.56
CA ASP A 394 -24.81 -7.25 23.75
C ASP A 394 -24.01 -7.97 22.66
N LEU A 395 -23.08 -8.83 23.09
CA LEU A 395 -22.23 -9.64 22.20
C LEU A 395 -22.18 -11.09 22.67
N ASP A 396 -22.49 -12.00 21.76
CA ASP A 396 -22.38 -13.45 21.96
C ASP A 396 -21.03 -13.96 21.44
N LEU A 397 -20.15 -14.40 22.34
CA LEU A 397 -18.83 -14.93 22.00
C LEU A 397 -18.89 -16.19 21.12
N ASP A 398 -19.96 -16.98 21.23
CA ASP A 398 -20.14 -18.20 20.43
C ASP A 398 -20.53 -17.87 18.98
N SER A 399 -21.05 -16.67 18.73
CA SER A 399 -21.36 -16.17 17.38
C SER A 399 -20.11 -15.82 16.56
N ILE A 400 -18.96 -15.60 17.22
CA ILE A 400 -17.68 -15.30 16.56
C ILE A 400 -17.09 -16.62 16.02
N THR A 401 -17.40 -16.92 14.77
CA THR A 401 -17.00 -18.14 14.05
C THR A 401 -15.86 -17.89 13.06
N CYS A 402 -15.09 -18.92 12.72
CA CYS A 402 -13.89 -18.83 11.88
C CYS A 402 -14.12 -19.41 10.48
N ASP A 403 -13.51 -18.80 9.46
CA ASP A 403 -13.36 -19.42 8.15
C ASP A 403 -12.11 -20.29 8.16
N THR A 404 -12.30 -21.60 8.31
CA THR A 404 -11.23 -22.60 8.34
C THR A 404 -10.95 -23.20 6.95
N ASN A 405 -11.64 -22.73 5.91
CA ASN A 405 -11.50 -23.28 4.55
C ASN A 405 -10.40 -22.58 3.76
N PHE A 406 -10.10 -21.31 4.08
CA PHE A 406 -9.03 -20.56 3.45
C PHE A 406 -7.66 -20.95 4.02
N ASP A 407 -6.75 -21.41 3.17
CA ASP A 407 -5.43 -21.94 3.55
C ASP A 407 -4.26 -20.98 3.29
N GLY A 408 -4.55 -19.75 2.84
CA GLY A 408 -3.54 -18.74 2.45
C GLY A 408 -3.39 -18.58 0.93
N GLY A 409 -3.86 -19.54 0.13
CA GLY A 409 -3.72 -19.52 -1.32
C GLY A 409 -2.30 -19.85 -1.76
N ALA A 410 -1.64 -18.90 -2.45
CA ALA A 410 -0.30 -19.11 -3.01
C ALA A 410 0.80 -19.30 -1.93
N ILE A 411 0.61 -18.69 -0.76
CA ILE A 411 1.51 -18.81 0.40
C ILE A 411 0.66 -19.23 1.59
N LYS A 412 1.05 -20.29 2.30
CA LYS A 412 0.23 -20.86 3.36
C LYS A 412 0.14 -19.92 4.56
N ILE A 413 -0.96 -19.99 5.29
CA ILE A 413 -1.10 -19.28 6.57
C ILE A 413 0.02 -19.71 7.52
N GLY A 414 0.68 -18.74 8.15
CA GLY A 414 1.83 -18.95 9.03
C GLY A 414 3.18 -19.01 8.31
N ASP A 415 3.21 -19.15 6.98
CA ASP A 415 4.44 -18.97 6.23
C ASP A 415 4.72 -17.49 6.00
N ARG A 416 6.01 -17.16 5.87
CA ARG A 416 6.47 -15.82 5.51
C ARG A 416 5.92 -15.44 4.13
N GLU A 417 4.97 -14.51 4.09
CA GLU A 417 4.34 -14.00 2.87
C GLU A 417 5.10 -12.83 2.27
N VAL A 418 5.68 -11.97 3.11
CA VAL A 418 6.39 -10.75 2.67
C VAL A 418 7.71 -10.54 3.42
N ASP A 419 8.66 -9.90 2.74
CA ASP A 419 9.90 -9.38 3.33
C ASP A 419 9.71 -7.91 3.68
N ALA A 420 9.38 -7.64 4.94
CA ALA A 420 9.01 -6.31 5.40
C ALA A 420 9.82 -5.89 6.63
N ALA A 421 10.03 -6.76 7.62
CA ALA A 421 10.48 -6.39 8.95
C ALA A 421 11.81 -5.61 8.92
N LYS A 422 12.82 -6.17 8.26
CA LYS A 422 14.15 -5.54 8.16
C LYS A 422 14.14 -4.19 7.44
N ARG A 423 13.30 -4.03 6.41
CA ARG A 423 13.20 -2.77 5.67
C ARG A 423 12.43 -1.71 6.46
N LEU A 424 11.45 -2.11 7.26
CA LEU A 424 10.73 -1.19 8.13
C LEU A 424 11.61 -0.64 9.26
N GLU A 425 12.62 -1.39 9.69
CA GLU A 425 13.64 -0.88 10.62
C GLU A 425 14.41 0.32 10.05
N GLU A 426 14.57 0.43 8.72
CA GLU A 426 15.16 1.61 8.07
C GLU A 426 14.31 2.87 8.28
N LEU A 427 12.98 2.70 8.40
CA LEU A 427 12.03 3.75 8.78
C LEU A 427 11.90 3.91 10.30
N GLY A 428 12.62 3.13 11.11
CA GLY A 428 12.42 3.10 12.57
C GLY A 428 11.07 2.53 13.00
N VAL A 429 10.37 1.81 12.13
CA VAL A 429 9.05 1.23 12.38
C VAL A 429 9.16 -0.26 12.62
N ARG A 430 8.46 -0.75 13.65
CA ARG A 430 8.28 -2.18 13.91
C ARG A 430 6.79 -2.48 13.95
N CYS A 431 6.35 -3.43 13.13
CA CYS A 431 4.96 -3.86 13.11
C CYS A 431 4.56 -4.49 14.44
N ARG A 432 3.40 -4.06 14.96
CA ARG A 432 2.70 -4.69 16.08
C ARG A 432 2.24 -6.10 15.69
N PRO A 433 2.15 -7.02 16.66
CA PRO A 433 1.53 -8.31 16.43
C PRO A 433 0.08 -8.18 15.94
N VAL A 434 -0.35 -9.11 15.08
CA VAL A 434 -1.72 -9.10 14.53
C VAL A 434 -2.74 -9.30 15.65
N GLU A 435 -2.42 -10.11 16.65
CA GLU A 435 -3.26 -10.37 17.81
C GLU A 435 -3.50 -9.11 18.64
N GLU A 436 -2.47 -8.31 18.87
CA GLU A 436 -2.58 -7.01 19.57
C GLU A 436 -3.42 -6.04 18.73
N THR A 437 -3.17 -5.98 17.43
CA THR A 437 -3.93 -5.13 16.49
C THR A 437 -5.42 -5.44 16.52
N MET A 438 -5.78 -6.73 16.45
CA MET A 438 -7.17 -7.19 16.44
C MET A 438 -7.86 -7.02 17.79
N HIS A 439 -7.13 -7.29 18.88
CA HIS A 439 -7.61 -7.06 20.24
C HIS A 439 -7.97 -5.58 20.46
N ASP A 440 -7.03 -4.68 20.18
CA ASP A 440 -7.22 -3.24 20.38
C ASP A 440 -8.32 -2.68 19.47
N MET A 441 -8.42 -3.18 18.24
CA MET A 441 -9.49 -2.81 17.32
C MET A 441 -10.86 -3.23 17.85
N ALA A 442 -11.00 -4.47 18.32
CA ALA A 442 -12.24 -4.95 18.90
C ALA A 442 -12.64 -4.14 20.14
N GLU A 443 -11.68 -3.91 21.05
CA GLU A 443 -11.90 -3.10 22.25
C GLU A 443 -12.41 -1.70 21.90
N ALA A 444 -11.76 -1.02 20.96
CA ALA A 444 -12.16 0.31 20.51
C ALA A 444 -13.55 0.33 19.85
N LEU A 445 -13.90 -0.68 19.05
CA LEU A 445 -15.20 -0.74 18.37
C LEU A 445 -16.35 -0.98 19.35
N VAL A 446 -16.13 -1.86 20.33
CA VAL A 446 -17.12 -2.15 21.36
C VAL A 446 -17.34 -0.92 22.24
N LEU A 447 -16.26 -0.31 22.73
CA LEU A 447 -16.35 0.90 23.55
C LEU A 447 -16.92 2.11 22.80
N GLY A 448 -16.63 2.24 21.50
CA GLY A 448 -17.17 3.32 20.68
C GLY A 448 -18.63 3.15 20.27
N SER A 449 -19.20 1.95 20.46
CA SER A 449 -20.62 1.65 20.23
C SER A 449 -21.51 1.89 21.46
N LEU A 450 -20.89 2.05 22.63
CA LEU A 450 -21.53 2.45 23.88
C LEU A 450 -21.64 3.98 23.96
#